data_AF-A0A978W2D3-F1
#
_entry.id   AF-A0A978W2D3-F1
#
_cell.length_a   1.000
_cell.length_b   1.000
_cell.length_c   1.000
_cell.angle_alpha   90.00
_cell.angle_beta   90.00
_cell.angle_gamma   90.00
#
_symmetry.space_group_name_H-M   'P 1'
#
loop_
_entity.id
_entity.type
_entity.pdbx_description
1 polymer ?
#
loop_
_entity_poly.entity_id
_entity_poly.type
_entity_poly.pdbx_seq_one_letter_code
_entity_poly.pdbx_strand_id
1 'polypeptide(L)'
;MGNTSSMLTQYDIEEVEEHCNHTFSQQEIVSLYQRFCQLDRSGGGFISADEFLSVPEFAVNPLSQRLLRMLDGLNFKEFVAFLSAFSSRASLQQKIEFIFKVYDTDCNGKVTAGDLLNILRDLTGQFISEQQREQVLTRVLEESGYAKDASLTTSDFMKILGNSDMKMEVEVPVD
;
A
#
# COMPACT_ATOMS: atom_id res chain seq x y z
N MET A 1 -7.48 26.65 22.12
CA MET A 1 -7.68 27.71 21.10
C MET A 1 -6.69 27.43 19.99
N GLY A 2 -7.17 27.31 18.75
CA GLY A 2 -6.35 27.01 17.56
C GLY A 2 -6.88 25.83 16.75
N ASN A 3 -8.17 25.82 16.37
CA ASN A 3 -8.67 24.90 15.34
C ASN A 3 -8.66 25.66 13.99
N THR A 4 -7.49 25.75 13.37
CA THR A 4 -7.39 26.10 11.95
C THR A 4 -7.51 24.80 11.15
N SER A 5 -8.71 24.19 11.16
CA SER A 5 -9.04 23.21 10.12
C SER A 5 -9.17 23.99 8.83
N SER A 6 -8.08 24.07 8.07
CA SER A 6 -8.11 24.54 6.69
C SER A 6 -9.11 23.64 5.95
N MET A 7 -10.29 24.16 5.62
CA MET A 7 -11.22 23.40 4.78
C MET A 7 -10.58 23.17 3.42
N LEU A 8 -10.65 21.95 2.90
CA LEU A 8 -10.30 21.66 1.52
C LEU A 8 -11.11 22.58 0.61
N THR A 9 -10.43 23.21 -0.35
CA THR A 9 -11.10 23.96 -1.40
C THR A 9 -11.59 22.98 -2.48
N GLN A 10 -12.53 23.44 -3.31
CA GLN A 10 -12.98 22.66 -4.47
C GLN A 10 -11.81 22.29 -5.41
N TYR A 11 -10.85 23.20 -5.57
CA TYR A 11 -9.64 22.97 -6.37
C TYR A 11 -8.79 21.83 -5.80
N ASP A 12 -8.59 21.78 -4.48
CA ASP A 12 -7.80 20.72 -3.84
C ASP A 12 -8.47 19.35 -4.02
N ILE A 13 -9.82 19.33 -3.94
CA ILE A 13 -10.60 18.10 -4.14
C ILE A 13 -10.43 17.61 -5.59
N GLU A 14 -10.62 18.47 -6.57
CA GLU A 14 -10.48 18.14 -7.99
C GLU A 14 -9.06 17.67 -8.32
N GLU A 15 -8.03 18.32 -7.77
CA GLU A 15 -6.64 17.92 -7.96
C GLU A 15 -6.35 16.51 -7.40
N VAL A 16 -6.87 16.19 -6.22
CA VAL A 16 -6.74 14.86 -5.61
C VAL A 16 -7.54 13.82 -6.39
N GLU A 17 -8.72 14.19 -6.88
CA GLU A 17 -9.59 13.33 -7.68
C GLU A 17 -8.89 12.91 -8.98
N GLU A 18 -8.33 13.87 -9.72
CA GLU A 18 -7.54 13.60 -10.92
C GLU A 18 -6.30 12.76 -10.62
N HIS A 19 -5.58 13.09 -9.54
CA HIS A 19 -4.35 12.37 -9.17
C HIS A 19 -4.63 10.89 -8.83
N CYS A 20 -5.79 10.59 -8.27
CA CYS A 20 -6.20 9.24 -7.91
C CYS A 20 -7.02 8.55 -9.01
N ASN A 21 -7.06 9.07 -10.23
CA ASN A 21 -7.83 8.53 -11.35
C ASN A 21 -9.33 8.33 -11.02
N HIS A 22 -9.93 9.23 -10.23
CA HIS A 22 -11.32 9.16 -9.80
C HIS A 22 -11.69 7.86 -9.03
N THR A 23 -10.74 7.22 -8.35
CA THR A 23 -11.04 6.04 -7.50
C THR A 23 -11.92 6.40 -6.30
N PHE A 24 -11.91 7.68 -5.90
CA PHE A 24 -12.71 8.23 -4.82
C PHE A 24 -13.59 9.36 -5.33
N SER A 25 -14.81 9.42 -4.80
CA SER A 25 -15.74 10.53 -4.99
C SER A 25 -15.33 11.72 -4.11
N GLN A 26 -15.84 12.90 -4.43
CA GLN A 26 -15.56 14.12 -3.65
C GLN A 26 -15.97 13.98 -2.17
N GLN A 27 -17.07 13.26 -1.88
CA GLN A 27 -17.50 12.98 -0.50
C GLN A 27 -16.52 12.05 0.24
N GLU A 28 -15.99 11.03 -0.44
CA GLU A 28 -14.97 10.15 0.10
C GLU A 28 -13.66 10.92 0.35
N ILE A 29 -13.24 11.79 -0.57
CA ILE A 29 -12.04 12.64 -0.41
C ILE A 29 -12.17 13.55 0.82
N VAL A 30 -13.34 14.18 1.02
CA VAL A 30 -13.61 15.01 2.21
C VAL A 30 -13.56 14.17 3.49
N SER A 31 -14.13 12.96 3.47
CA SER A 31 -14.10 12.04 4.62
C SER A 31 -12.66 11.57 4.93
N LEU A 32 -11.87 11.26 3.89
CA LEU A 32 -10.46 10.92 4.01
C LEU A 32 -9.64 12.09 4.58
N TYR A 33 -9.96 13.33 4.22
CA TYR A 33 -9.31 14.52 4.78
C TYR A 33 -9.60 14.70 6.26
N GLN A 34 -10.85 14.54 6.67
CA GLN A 34 -11.20 14.56 8.09
C GLN A 34 -10.42 13.49 8.86
N ARG A 35 -10.27 12.30 8.28
CA ARG A 35 -9.46 11.23 8.88
C ARG A 35 -7.97 11.57 8.89
N PHE A 36 -7.45 12.18 7.84
CA PHE A 36 -6.07 12.65 7.77
C PHE A 36 -5.77 13.66 8.89
N CYS A 37 -6.65 14.65 9.10
CA CYS A 37 -6.50 15.62 10.20
C CYS A 37 -6.59 14.98 11.61
N GLN A 38 -7.32 13.87 11.76
CA GLN A 38 -7.36 13.13 13.03
C GLN A 38 -6.06 12.35 13.28
N LEU A 39 -5.37 11.95 12.21
CA LEU A 39 -4.10 11.22 12.28
C LEU A 39 -2.90 12.15 12.43
N ASP A 40 -2.88 13.29 11.73
CA ASP A 40 -1.87 14.35 11.85
C ASP A 40 -2.07 15.14 13.16
N ARG A 41 -1.66 14.53 14.27
CA ARG A 41 -1.72 15.14 15.61
C ARG A 41 -0.67 16.22 15.77
N SER A 42 0.43 16.13 15.02
CA SER A 42 1.50 17.12 15.00
C SER A 42 1.06 18.43 14.35
N GLY A 43 0.04 18.39 13.48
CA GLY A 43 -0.43 19.54 12.69
C GLY A 43 0.60 19.96 11.63
N GLY A 44 1.46 19.03 11.21
CA GLY A 44 2.56 19.28 10.27
C GLY A 44 2.13 19.29 8.81
N GLY A 45 0.92 18.83 8.50
CA GLY A 45 0.42 18.63 7.13
C GLY A 45 0.92 17.31 6.50
N PHE A 46 1.49 16.42 7.30
CA PHE A 46 1.97 15.10 6.91
C PHE A 46 1.71 14.08 8.02
N ILE A 47 1.57 12.81 7.66
CA ILE A 47 1.45 11.72 8.63
C ILE A 47 2.83 11.11 8.86
N SER A 48 3.31 11.16 10.10
CA SER A 48 4.53 10.49 10.52
C SER A 48 4.31 8.98 10.75
N ALA A 49 5.41 8.21 10.77
CA ALA A 49 5.35 6.78 11.06
C ALA A 49 4.68 6.46 12.43
N ASP A 50 4.97 7.26 13.45
CA ASP A 50 4.37 7.10 14.79
C ASP A 50 2.86 7.37 14.79
N GLU A 51 2.41 8.38 14.04
CA GLU A 51 0.98 8.70 13.89
C GLU A 51 0.25 7.59 13.14
N PHE A 52 0.85 7.02 12.11
CA PHE A 52 0.29 5.88 11.38
C PHE A 52 0.18 4.63 12.26
N LEU A 53 1.24 4.31 13.02
CA LEU A 53 1.22 3.18 13.97
C LEU A 53 0.30 3.39 15.17
N SER A 54 -0.15 4.61 15.43
CA SER A 54 -1.13 4.87 16.48
C SER A 54 -2.50 4.26 16.20
N VAL A 55 -2.75 3.85 14.95
CA VAL A 55 -3.93 3.10 14.53
C VAL A 55 -3.70 1.61 14.83
N PRO A 56 -4.44 1.01 15.78
CA PRO A 56 -4.21 -0.37 16.22
C PRO A 56 -4.23 -1.39 15.09
N GLU A 57 -5.11 -1.20 14.10
CA GLU A 57 -5.28 -2.07 12.94
C GLU A 57 -4.02 -2.12 12.08
N PHE A 58 -3.28 -1.01 11.98
CA PHE A 58 -2.00 -0.97 11.29
C PHE A 58 -0.87 -1.50 12.17
N ALA A 59 -0.88 -1.26 13.48
CA ALA A 59 0.17 -1.76 14.38
C ALA A 59 0.27 -3.29 14.41
N VAL A 60 -0.84 -4.00 14.23
CA VAL A 60 -0.86 -5.48 14.23
C VAL A 60 -0.65 -6.11 12.86
N ASN A 61 -0.58 -5.31 11.79
CA ASN A 61 -0.38 -5.82 10.43
C ASN A 61 1.09 -6.28 10.26
N PRO A 62 1.36 -7.55 9.87
CA PRO A 62 2.73 -8.03 9.64
C PRO A 62 3.51 -7.25 8.59
N LEU A 63 2.81 -6.59 7.65
CA LEU A 63 3.40 -5.75 6.62
C LEU A 63 3.47 -4.26 7.02
N SER A 64 3.05 -3.91 8.25
CA SER A 64 3.01 -2.52 8.74
C SER A 64 4.32 -1.78 8.55
N GLN A 65 5.44 -2.40 8.90
CA GLN A 65 6.77 -1.81 8.74
C GLN A 65 7.15 -1.53 7.28
N ARG A 66 6.58 -2.28 6.33
CA ARG A 66 6.80 -2.06 4.89
C ARG A 66 5.92 -0.96 4.37
N LEU A 67 4.64 -0.99 4.74
CA LEU A 67 3.71 0.08 4.42
C LEU A 67 4.22 1.41 4.99
N LEU A 68 4.75 1.42 6.21
CA LEU A 68 5.35 2.60 6.84
C LEU A 68 6.46 3.24 6.01
N ARG A 69 7.34 2.45 5.37
CA ARG A 69 8.38 3.01 4.50
C ARG A 69 7.81 3.73 3.28
N MET A 70 6.64 3.29 2.82
CA MET A 70 5.90 3.97 1.75
C MET A 70 5.13 5.19 2.24
N LEU A 71 4.89 5.27 3.56
CA LEU A 71 4.00 6.25 4.18
C LEU A 71 4.74 7.35 4.97
N ASP A 72 6.06 7.28 5.10
CA ASP A 72 6.81 8.23 5.91
C ASP A 72 6.81 9.62 5.26
N GLY A 73 6.14 10.58 5.92
CA GLY A 73 6.05 11.96 5.47
C GLY A 73 5.01 12.22 4.38
N LEU A 74 3.98 11.37 4.24
CA LEU A 74 2.95 11.61 3.22
C LEU A 74 2.12 12.85 3.53
N ASN A 75 2.03 13.73 2.54
CA ASN A 75 1.01 14.76 2.53
C ASN A 75 -0.38 14.17 2.20
N PHE A 76 -1.42 14.98 2.32
CA PHE A 76 -2.80 14.52 2.09
C PHE A 76 -3.01 13.88 0.71
N LYS A 77 -2.45 14.46 -0.36
CA LYS A 77 -2.59 13.96 -1.73
C LYS A 77 -1.96 12.57 -1.87
N GLU A 78 -0.78 12.38 -1.29
CA GLU A 78 -0.08 11.09 -1.30
C GLU A 78 -0.78 10.05 -0.42
N PHE A 79 -1.37 10.46 0.69
CA PHE A 79 -2.19 9.59 1.54
C PHE A 79 -3.41 9.04 0.79
N VAL A 80 -4.14 9.89 0.06
CA VAL A 80 -5.28 9.43 -0.77
C VAL A 80 -4.79 8.55 -1.92
N ALA A 81 -3.68 8.92 -2.58
CA ALA A 81 -3.07 8.10 -3.63
C ALA A 81 -2.67 6.71 -3.13
N PHE A 82 -2.12 6.62 -1.92
CA PHE A 82 -1.82 5.34 -1.27
C PHE A 82 -3.09 4.49 -1.06
N LEU A 83 -4.16 5.11 -0.55
CA LEU A 83 -5.44 4.43 -0.32
C LEU A 83 -6.16 4.06 -1.61
N SER A 84 -5.85 4.71 -2.75
CA SER A 84 -6.51 4.45 -4.03
C SER A 84 -6.42 2.99 -4.46
N ALA A 85 -5.33 2.29 -4.14
CA ALA A 85 -5.15 0.88 -4.45
C ALA A 85 -6.14 -0.04 -3.70
N PHE A 86 -6.70 0.42 -2.59
CA PHE A 86 -7.70 -0.29 -1.79
C PHE A 86 -9.14 0.10 -2.15
N SER A 87 -9.35 1.01 -3.10
CA SER A 87 -10.70 1.33 -3.56
C SER A 87 -11.28 0.16 -4.35
N SER A 88 -12.58 -0.10 -4.20
CA SER A 88 -13.32 -1.03 -5.05
C SER A 88 -13.34 -0.61 -6.53
N ARG A 89 -13.10 0.69 -6.81
CA ARG A 89 -12.97 1.24 -8.17
C ARG A 89 -11.58 1.08 -8.77
N ALA A 90 -10.59 0.62 -8.00
CA ALA A 90 -9.24 0.42 -8.48
C ALA A 90 -9.16 -0.78 -9.43
N SER A 91 -8.49 -0.59 -10.56
CA SER A 91 -8.24 -1.67 -11.51
C SER A 91 -7.31 -2.73 -10.91
N LEU A 92 -7.40 -3.97 -11.42
CA LEU A 92 -6.47 -5.04 -11.07
C LEU A 92 -5.02 -4.62 -11.30
N GLN A 93 -4.76 -3.84 -12.36
CA GLN A 93 -3.44 -3.30 -12.64
C GLN A 93 -2.92 -2.40 -11.52
N GLN A 94 -3.72 -1.44 -11.06
CA GLN A 94 -3.33 -0.55 -9.95
C GLN A 94 -3.07 -1.32 -8.65
N LYS A 95 -3.89 -2.35 -8.37
CA LYS A 95 -3.70 -3.25 -7.23
C LYS A 95 -2.37 -4.01 -7.33
N ILE A 96 -2.05 -4.56 -8.50
CA ILE A 96 -0.79 -5.29 -8.73
C ILE A 96 0.42 -4.35 -8.63
N GLU A 97 0.34 -3.14 -9.19
CA GLU A 97 1.39 -2.13 -9.08
C GLU A 97 1.64 -1.72 -7.62
N PHE A 98 0.57 -1.59 -6.82
CA PHE A 98 0.71 -1.34 -5.39
C PHE A 98 1.41 -2.49 -4.67
N ILE A 99 0.98 -3.75 -4.89
CA ILE A 99 1.64 -4.92 -4.29
C ILE A 99 3.11 -4.97 -4.70
N PHE A 100 3.41 -4.69 -5.97
CA PHE A 100 4.79 -4.65 -6.45
C PHE A 100 5.62 -3.64 -5.64
N LYS A 101 5.11 -2.42 -5.42
CA LYS A 101 5.80 -1.42 -4.59
C LYS A 101 6.01 -1.85 -3.14
N VAL A 102 5.07 -2.62 -2.57
CA VAL A 102 5.24 -3.17 -1.20
C VAL A 102 6.37 -4.20 -1.14
N TYR A 103 6.61 -4.91 -2.24
CA TYR A 103 7.64 -5.94 -2.35
C TYR A 103 9.01 -5.34 -2.72
N ASP A 104 9.05 -4.40 -3.66
CA ASP A 104 10.24 -3.67 -4.14
C ASP A 104 10.71 -2.62 -3.12
N THR A 105 11.41 -3.09 -2.08
CA THR A 105 11.74 -2.26 -0.91
C THR A 105 12.82 -1.21 -1.21
N ASP A 106 13.67 -1.43 -2.20
CA ASP A 106 14.70 -0.49 -2.64
C ASP A 106 14.29 0.34 -3.86
N CYS A 107 13.03 0.20 -4.32
CA CYS A 107 12.43 0.94 -5.42
C CYS A 107 13.24 0.87 -6.72
N ASN A 108 13.93 -0.26 -6.95
CA ASN A 108 14.80 -0.42 -8.11
C ASN A 108 14.03 -0.91 -9.37
N GLY A 109 12.72 -1.15 -9.23
CA GLY A 109 11.83 -1.65 -10.28
C GLY A 109 11.90 -3.16 -10.47
N LYS A 110 12.52 -3.90 -9.55
CA LYS A 110 12.70 -5.35 -9.59
C LYS A 110 12.56 -5.97 -8.20
N VAL A 111 11.73 -6.98 -8.10
CA VAL A 111 11.59 -7.78 -6.89
C VAL A 111 12.49 -9.01 -7.01
N THR A 112 13.48 -9.11 -6.13
CA THR A 112 14.39 -10.25 -6.11
C THR A 112 13.80 -11.42 -5.29
N ALA A 113 14.37 -12.61 -5.44
CA ALA A 113 14.06 -13.74 -4.55
C ALA A 113 14.31 -13.39 -3.07
N GLY A 114 15.32 -12.55 -2.77
CA GLY A 114 15.58 -12.07 -1.41
C GLY A 114 14.45 -11.20 -0.86
N ASP A 115 13.86 -10.34 -1.68
CA ASP A 115 12.72 -9.50 -1.29
C ASP A 115 11.48 -10.35 -1.01
N LEU A 116 11.21 -11.34 -1.85
CA LEU A 116 10.12 -12.31 -1.65
C LEU A 116 10.31 -13.12 -0.37
N LEU A 117 11.54 -13.57 -0.08
CA LEU A 117 11.85 -14.25 1.18
C LEU A 117 11.62 -13.36 2.40
N ASN A 118 12.03 -12.09 2.31
CA ASN A 118 11.83 -11.14 3.40
C ASN A 118 10.32 -10.93 3.65
N ILE A 119 9.51 -10.78 2.60
CA ILE A 119 8.04 -10.68 2.71
C ILE A 119 7.44 -11.95 3.32
N LEU A 120 7.85 -13.13 2.84
CA LEU A 120 7.38 -14.41 3.37
C LEU A 120 7.75 -14.57 4.84
N ARG A 121 8.93 -14.10 5.25
CA ARG A 121 9.34 -14.07 6.66
C ARG A 121 8.42 -13.19 7.49
N ASP A 122 8.11 -11.99 7.01
CA ASP A 122 7.23 -11.05 7.71
C ASP A 122 5.81 -11.64 7.86
N LEU A 123 5.29 -12.33 6.84
CA LEU A 123 3.97 -12.96 6.86
C LEU A 123 3.89 -14.23 7.72
N THR A 124 4.95 -15.04 7.75
CA THR A 124 4.93 -16.38 8.38
C THR A 124 5.53 -16.38 9.78
N GLY A 125 6.26 -15.33 10.16
CA GLY A 125 6.92 -15.22 11.45
C GLY A 125 7.77 -16.46 11.77
N GLN A 126 7.85 -16.83 13.05
CA GLN A 126 8.65 -17.97 13.52
C GLN A 126 8.05 -19.36 13.19
N PHE A 127 6.87 -19.44 12.59
CA PHE A 127 6.16 -20.70 12.37
C PHE A 127 6.72 -21.54 11.22
N ILE A 128 7.51 -20.91 10.33
CA ILE A 128 8.13 -21.56 9.18
C ILE A 128 9.64 -21.29 9.21
N SER A 129 10.44 -22.33 9.02
CA SER A 129 11.90 -22.21 8.97
C SER A 129 12.38 -21.54 7.67
N GLU A 130 13.55 -20.91 7.70
CA GLU A 130 14.15 -20.29 6.50
C GLU A 130 14.24 -21.29 5.32
N GLN A 131 14.66 -22.53 5.60
CA GLN A 131 14.76 -23.57 4.57
C GLN A 131 13.40 -23.91 3.93
N GLN A 132 12.34 -23.95 4.73
CA GLN A 132 10.98 -24.17 4.20
C GLN A 132 10.51 -22.98 3.38
N ARG A 133 10.82 -21.74 3.78
CA ARG A 133 10.48 -20.54 2.99
C ARG A 133 11.20 -20.55 1.64
N GLU A 134 12.49 -20.88 1.63
CA GLU A 134 13.26 -21.04 0.38
C GLU A 134 12.67 -22.12 -0.52
N GLN A 135 12.27 -23.27 0.03
CA GLN A 135 11.65 -24.34 -0.75
C GLN A 135 10.31 -23.91 -1.35
N VAL A 136 9.45 -23.26 -0.57
CA VAL A 136 8.16 -22.74 -1.06
C VAL A 136 8.39 -21.70 -2.16
N LEU A 137 9.28 -20.73 -1.92
CA LEU A 137 9.56 -19.70 -2.91
C LEU A 137 10.13 -20.29 -4.20
N THR A 138 11.09 -21.21 -4.10
CA THR A 138 11.69 -21.87 -5.27
C THR A 138 10.61 -22.57 -6.10
N ARG A 139 9.71 -23.32 -5.45
CA ARG A 139 8.61 -24.00 -6.15
C ARG A 139 7.67 -23.01 -6.83
N VAL A 140 7.27 -21.93 -6.15
CA VAL A 140 6.36 -20.92 -6.72
C VAL A 140 6.99 -20.23 -7.93
N LEU A 141 8.28 -19.91 -7.89
CA LEU A 141 9.00 -19.31 -9.01
C LEU A 141 9.10 -20.30 -10.19
N GLU A 142 9.48 -21.55 -9.94
CA GLU A 142 9.58 -22.59 -10.97
C GLU A 142 8.22 -22.90 -11.62
N GLU A 143 7.16 -23.01 -10.83
CA GLU A 143 5.78 -23.20 -11.31
C GLU A 143 5.29 -22.03 -12.17
N SER A 144 5.79 -20.82 -11.88
CA SER A 144 5.51 -19.61 -12.66
C SER A 144 6.43 -19.46 -13.89
N GLY A 145 7.37 -20.39 -14.11
CA GLY A 145 8.29 -20.38 -15.25
C GLY A 145 9.55 -19.51 -15.05
N TYR A 146 9.87 -19.14 -13.81
CA TYR A 146 11.03 -18.33 -13.47
C TYR A 146 12.12 -19.17 -12.78
N ALA A 147 13.38 -18.77 -12.98
CA ALA A 147 14.51 -19.37 -12.27
C ALA A 147 14.52 -18.93 -10.80
N LYS A 148 15.17 -19.73 -9.92
CA LYS A 148 15.27 -19.46 -8.48
C LYS A 148 15.91 -18.10 -8.14
N ASP A 149 16.81 -17.61 -9.00
CA ASP A 149 17.55 -16.35 -8.87
C ASP A 149 17.01 -15.24 -9.77
N ALA A 150 15.85 -15.46 -10.41
CA ALA A 150 15.22 -14.45 -11.24
C ALA A 150 14.81 -13.22 -10.42
N SER A 151 14.91 -12.06 -11.06
CA SER A 151 14.31 -10.82 -10.56
C SER A 151 13.03 -10.56 -11.34
N LEU A 152 11.93 -10.36 -10.63
CA LEU A 152 10.61 -10.16 -11.23
C LEU A 152 10.36 -8.67 -11.45
N THR A 153 9.84 -8.34 -12.63
CA THR A 153 9.38 -6.99 -12.96
C THR A 153 7.89 -6.84 -12.70
N THR A 154 7.37 -5.61 -12.75
CA THR A 154 5.92 -5.36 -12.67
C THR A 154 5.15 -6.13 -13.75
N SER A 155 5.70 -6.27 -14.96
CA SER A 155 5.09 -7.06 -16.03
C SER A 155 5.03 -8.56 -15.69
N ASP A 156 5.97 -9.08 -14.92
CA ASP A 156 5.93 -10.47 -14.44
C ASP A 156 4.85 -10.65 -13.39
N PHE A 157 4.73 -9.71 -12.44
CA PHE A 157 3.63 -9.68 -11.48
C PHE A 157 2.27 -9.63 -12.16
N MET A 158 2.12 -8.85 -13.23
CA MET A 158 0.88 -8.81 -14.04
C MET A 158 0.56 -10.17 -14.67
N LYS A 159 1.56 -10.88 -15.18
CA LYS A 159 1.36 -12.21 -15.78
C LYS A 159 0.96 -13.25 -14.73
N ILE A 160 1.61 -13.22 -13.56
CA ILE A 160 1.39 -14.17 -12.47
C ILE A 160 0.04 -13.92 -11.80
N LEU A 161 -0.25 -12.66 -11.46
CA LEU A 161 -1.43 -12.27 -10.68
C LEU A 161 -2.64 -11.90 -11.55
N GLY A 162 -2.46 -11.70 -12.86
CA GLY A 162 -3.52 -11.19 -13.76
C GLY A 162 -4.77 -12.07 -13.87
N ASN A 163 -4.66 -13.36 -13.54
CA ASN A 163 -5.80 -14.30 -13.51
C ASN A 163 -6.36 -14.54 -12.10
N SER A 164 -5.90 -13.78 -11.11
CA SER A 164 -6.27 -13.96 -9.70
C SER A 164 -7.50 -13.13 -9.36
N ASP A 165 -8.42 -13.69 -8.57
CA ASP A 165 -9.52 -12.93 -7.96
C ASP A 165 -8.98 -12.17 -6.72
N MET A 166 -8.24 -11.09 -6.97
CA MET A 166 -7.62 -10.27 -5.92
C MET A 166 -8.63 -9.31 -5.28
N LYS A 167 -9.01 -9.62 -4.05
CA LYS A 167 -9.85 -8.75 -3.21
C LYS A 167 -8.98 -7.93 -2.27
N MET A 168 -8.72 -6.69 -2.67
CA MET A 168 -7.99 -5.68 -1.91
C MET A 168 -8.87 -4.44 -1.85
N GLU A 169 -9.90 -4.49 -1.00
CA GLU A 169 -10.97 -3.50 -0.96
C GLU A 169 -11.21 -3.03 0.47
N VAL A 170 -11.26 -1.73 0.65
CA VAL A 170 -11.59 -1.05 1.91
C VAL A 170 -12.61 0.03 1.58
N GLU A 171 -13.75 0.00 2.26
CA GLU A 171 -14.78 1.02 2.10
C GLU A 171 -14.43 2.25 2.92
N VAL A 172 -14.59 3.43 2.30
CA VAL A 172 -14.49 4.71 2.99
C VAL A 172 -15.89 5.06 3.50
N PRO A 173 -16.13 5.10 4.83
CA PRO A 173 -17.41 5.52 5.35
C PRO A 173 -17.65 7.00 4.99
N VAL A 174 -18.80 7.25 4.39
CA VAL A 174 -19.34 8.59 4.12
C VAL A 174 -20.57 8.76 5.00
N ASP A 175 -20.43 9.50 6.10
CA ASP A 175 -21.54 9.90 6.98
C ASP A 175 -22.20 11.20 6.48
#